data_AF-A0AA39JVM4-F1
#
_entry.id   AF-A0AA39JVM4-F1
#
_cell.length_a   1.000
_cell.length_b   1.000
_cell.length_c   1.000
_cell.angle_alpha   90.00
_cell.angle_beta   90.00
_cell.angle_gamma   90.00
#
_symmetry.space_group_name_H-M   'P 1'
#
loop_
_entity.id
_entity.type
_entity.pdbx_description
1 polymer ?
#
loop_
_entity_poly.entity_id
_entity_poly.type
_entity_poly.pdbx_seq_one_letter_code
_entity_poly.pdbx_strand_id
1 'polypeptide(L)'
;QRVFPLEVVQALRGITTDCETEAERLERAFRSRPGVYFRFNVAQDLQGVELSEWDRLGAVRSHTEQYLATMVVDQKLEGAVNVLRGGRVL
;
A
#
# COMPACT_ATOMS: atom_id res chain seq x y z
N GLN A 1 6.66 31.30 -23.52
CA GLN A 1 6.85 30.27 -22.47
C GLN A 1 5.51 29.59 -22.22
N ARG A 2 5.40 28.26 -22.40
CA ARG A 2 4.18 27.51 -22.06
C ARG A 2 4.23 27.23 -20.56
N VAL A 3 3.33 27.84 -19.80
CA VAL A 3 3.19 27.61 -18.36
C VAL A 3 2.06 26.59 -18.19
N PHE A 4 2.37 25.44 -17.60
CA PHE A 4 1.33 24.48 -17.23
C PHE A 4 0.63 24.98 -15.96
N PRO A 5 -0.71 24.93 -15.92
CA PRO A 5 -1.44 25.21 -14.68
C PRO A 5 -0.97 24.27 -13.56
N LEU A 6 -0.82 24.80 -12.35
CA LEU A 6 -0.35 24.05 -11.20
C LEU A 6 -1.25 22.84 -10.90
N GLU A 7 -2.55 23.01 -11.13
CA GLU A 7 -3.59 21.99 -10.95
C GLU A 7 -3.34 20.79 -11.87
N VAL A 8 -2.88 21.02 -13.10
CA VAL A 8 -2.55 19.95 -14.05
C VAL A 8 -1.32 19.18 -13.58
N VAL A 9 -0.30 19.88 -13.07
CA VAL A 9 0.91 19.24 -12.52
C VAL A 9 0.56 18.40 -11.28
N GLN A 10 -0.29 18.92 -10.39
CA GLN A 10 -0.76 18.21 -9.20
C GLN A 10 -1.58 16.96 -9.56
N ALA A 11 -2.47 17.07 -10.56
CA ALA A 11 -3.25 15.94 -11.06
C ALA A 11 -2.35 14.84 -11.66
N LEU A 12 -1.39 15.22 -12.52
CA LEU A 12 -0.44 14.27 -13.11
C LEU A 12 0.43 13.59 -12.04
N ARG A 13 0.87 14.34 -11.03
CA ARG A 13 1.58 13.77 -9.88
C ARG A 13 0.68 12.76 -9.16
N GLY A 14 -0.56 13.13 -8.84
CA GLY A 14 -1.52 12.25 -8.16
C GLY A 14 -1.74 10.94 -8.91
N ILE A 15 -1.98 11.01 -10.23
CA ILE A 15 -2.14 9.84 -11.10
C ILE A 15 -0.87 8.97 -11.12
N THR A 16 0.31 9.60 -11.15
CA THR A 16 1.59 8.88 -11.22
C THR A 16 1.95 8.22 -9.88
N THR A 17 1.53 8.81 -8.76
CA THR A 17 1.76 8.26 -7.42
C THR A 17 0.65 7.33 -6.95
N ASP A 18 -0.46 7.22 -7.69
CA ASP A 18 -1.56 6.34 -7.35
C ASP A 18 -1.23 4.87 -7.66
N CYS A 19 -0.93 4.13 -6.60
CA CYS A 19 -0.66 2.70 -6.68
C CYS A 19 -1.94 1.84 -6.61
N GLU A 20 -3.12 2.43 -6.37
CA GLU A 20 -4.38 1.69 -6.19
C GLU A 20 -4.80 0.98 -7.48
N THR A 21 -4.68 1.65 -8.62
CA THR A 21 -5.06 1.09 -9.93
C THR A 21 -4.30 -0.21 -10.24
N GLU A 22 -2.98 -0.20 -10.03
CA GLU A 22 -2.15 -1.39 -10.27
C GLU A 22 -2.40 -2.49 -9.25
N ALA A 23 -2.62 -2.12 -7.98
CA ALA A 23 -2.99 -3.07 -6.95
C ALA A 23 -4.31 -3.78 -7.28
N GLU A 24 -5.36 -3.05 -7.67
CA GLU A 24 -6.62 -3.67 -8.09
C GLU A 24 -6.45 -4.57 -9.32
N ARG A 25 -5.59 -4.17 -10.27
CA ARG A 25 -5.27 -4.99 -11.43
C ARG A 25 -4.66 -6.32 -11.01
N LEU A 26 -3.71 -6.32 -10.07
CA LEU A 26 -3.09 -7.53 -9.54
C LEU A 26 -4.07 -8.37 -8.71
N GLU A 27 -4.91 -7.74 -7.88
CA GLU A 27 -5.96 -8.45 -7.12
C GLU A 27 -6.93 -9.17 -8.06
N ARG A 28 -7.36 -8.53 -9.15
CA ARG A 28 -8.21 -9.17 -10.16
C ARG A 28 -7.48 -10.30 -10.87
N ALA A 29 -6.22 -10.10 -11.26
CA ALA A 29 -5.43 -11.10 -11.97
C ALA A 29 -5.17 -12.37 -11.13
N PHE A 30 -5.01 -12.22 -9.82
CA PHE A 30 -4.71 -13.33 -8.90
C PHE A 30 -5.89 -13.76 -8.03
N ARG A 31 -7.10 -13.26 -8.30
CA ARG A 31 -8.31 -13.57 -7.52
C ARG A 31 -8.56 -15.08 -7.34
N SER A 32 -8.24 -15.88 -8.35
CA SER A 32 -8.42 -17.34 -8.33
C SER A 32 -7.18 -18.11 -7.88
N ARG A 33 -6.11 -17.43 -7.45
CA ARG A 33 -4.84 -18.03 -7.03
C ARG A 33 -4.43 -17.45 -5.68
N PRO A 34 -5.06 -17.91 -4.57
CA PRO A 34 -4.68 -17.50 -3.23
C PRO A 34 -3.19 -17.70 -2.96
N GLY A 35 -2.59 -16.81 -2.19
CA GLY A 35 -1.17 -16.90 -1.84
C GLY A 35 -0.19 -16.34 -2.88
N VAL A 36 -0.65 -15.87 -4.04
CA VAL A 36 0.25 -15.30 -5.07
C VAL A 36 0.46 -13.79 -4.88
N TYR A 37 -0.56 -13.05 -4.44
CA TYR A 37 -0.47 -11.61 -4.24
C TYR A 37 -0.96 -11.22 -2.85
N PHE A 38 -0.09 -10.56 -2.09
CA PHE A 38 -0.39 -9.97 -0.79
C PHE A 38 -0.11 -8.47 -0.85
N ARG A 39 -1.15 -7.68 -0.66
CA ARG A 39 -1.03 -6.23 -0.55
C ARG A 39 -1.01 -5.76 0.90
N PHE A 40 0.07 -5.09 1.31
CA PHE A 40 0.11 -4.36 2.57
C PHE A 40 0.22 -2.88 2.24
N ASN A 41 -0.73 -2.07 2.72
CA ASN A 41 -0.78 -0.65 2.40
C ASN A 41 -1.33 0.15 3.59
N VAL A 42 -0.54 1.11 4.07
CA VAL A 42 -0.89 2.05 5.15
C VAL A 42 -1.33 3.42 4.63
N ALA A 43 -1.46 3.59 3.30
CA ALA A 43 -1.66 4.89 2.66
C ALA A 43 -2.87 5.67 3.21
N GLN A 44 -3.95 4.99 3.60
CA GLN A 44 -5.12 5.67 4.18
C GLN A 44 -4.83 6.24 5.58
N ASP A 45 -3.99 5.56 6.37
CA ASP A 45 -3.60 5.99 7.71
C ASP A 45 -2.46 7.03 7.72
N LEU A 46 -1.76 7.19 6.59
CA LEU A 46 -0.70 8.18 6.39
C LEU A 46 -1.14 9.39 5.55
N GLN A 47 -2.44 9.60 5.37
CA GLN A 47 -2.94 10.76 4.63
C GLN A 47 -2.41 12.06 5.26
N GLY A 48 -1.77 12.89 4.42
CA GLY A 48 -1.17 14.14 4.84
C GLY A 48 0.22 14.00 5.46
N VAL A 49 0.87 12.83 5.40
CA VAL A 49 2.33 12.69 5.60
C VAL A 49 3.01 12.75 4.23
N GLU A 50 3.77 13.80 3.98
CA GLU A 50 4.54 13.97 2.74
C GLU A 50 5.89 13.25 2.80
N LEU A 51 6.41 12.83 1.66
CA LEU A 51 7.70 12.10 1.57
C LEU A 51 8.88 12.91 2.14
N SER A 52 8.78 14.24 2.16
CA SER A 52 9.79 15.14 2.71
C SER A 52 9.74 15.31 4.23
N GLU A 53 8.67 14.87 4.89
CA GLU A 53 8.44 15.05 6.34
C GLU A 53 9.17 13.98 7.17
N TRP A 54 10.51 14.03 7.15
CA TRP A 54 11.37 13.11 7.89
C TRP A 54 11.16 13.17 9.42
N ASP A 55 10.67 14.29 9.94
CA ASP A 55 10.35 14.50 11.35
C ASP A 55 9.10 13.71 11.79
N ARG A 56 8.29 13.24 10.84
CA ARG A 56 7.07 12.45 11.09
C ARG A 56 7.29 10.93 11.05
N LEU A 57 8.54 10.47 10.96
CA LEU A 57 8.87 9.03 10.96
C LEU A 57 8.32 8.28 12.18
N GLY A 58 8.22 8.94 13.34
CA GLY A 58 7.58 8.36 14.53
C GLY A 58 6.09 8.06 14.32
N ALA A 59 5.37 8.97 13.66
CA ALA A 59 3.97 8.77 13.30
C ALA A 59 3.84 7.64 12.27
N VAL A 60 4.70 7.63 11.23
CA VAL A 60 4.72 6.55 10.22
C VAL A 60 4.87 5.18 10.88
N ARG A 61 5.81 5.07 11.82
CA ARG A 61 6.01 3.85 12.60
C ARG A 61 4.76 3.46 13.39
N SER A 62 4.20 4.39 14.16
CA SER A 62 3.04 4.11 15.02
C SER A 62 1.82 3.67 14.21
N HIS A 63 1.53 4.34 13.09
CA HIS A 63 0.44 3.96 12.20
C HIS A 63 0.68 2.59 11.55
N THR A 64 1.93 2.30 11.16
CA THR A 64 2.28 0.99 10.59
C THR A 64 2.13 -0.13 11.62
N GLU A 65 2.59 0.07 12.86
CA GLU A 65 2.42 -0.90 13.95
C GLU A 65 0.94 -1.15 14.24
N GLN A 66 0.11 -0.10 14.28
CA GLN A 66 -1.33 -0.23 14.47
C GLN A 66 -2.02 -0.96 13.31
N TYR A 67 -1.66 -0.63 12.06
CA TYR A 67 -2.19 -1.29 10.87
C TYR A 67 -1.89 -2.79 10.89
N LEU A 68 -0.65 -3.17 11.18
CA LEU A 68 -0.23 -4.57 11.27
C LEU A 68 -0.91 -5.31 12.42
N ALA A 69 -1.24 -4.62 13.52
CA ALA A 69 -1.94 -5.20 14.66
C ALA A 69 -3.45 -5.42 14.42
N THR A 70 -4.02 -4.96 13.30
CA THR A 70 -5.41 -5.26 12.97
C THR A 70 -5.57 -6.73 12.62
N MET A 71 -6.62 -7.38 13.13
CA MET A 71 -6.86 -8.82 12.94
C MET A 71 -6.82 -9.25 11.47
N VAL A 72 -7.36 -8.42 10.57
CA VAL A 72 -7.40 -8.74 9.12
C VAL A 72 -6.00 -8.72 8.51
N VAL A 73 -5.17 -7.75 8.89
CA VAL A 73 -3.81 -7.61 8.35
C VAL A 73 -2.87 -8.63 8.96
N ASP A 74 -3.02 -8.90 10.25
CA ASP A 74 -2.24 -9.92 10.96
C ASP A 74 -2.45 -11.31 10.33
N GLN A 75 -3.70 -11.72 10.10
CA GLN A 75 -4.01 -12.97 9.40
C GLN A 75 -3.46 -13.01 7.96
N LYS A 76 -3.49 -11.87 7.26
CA LYS A 76 -2.90 -11.75 5.92
C LYS A 76 -1.38 -11.91 5.96
N LEU A 77 -0.74 -11.36 6.98
CA LEU A 77 0.70 -11.48 7.21
C LEU A 77 1.10 -12.92 7.52
N GLU A 78 0.36 -13.62 8.39
CA GLU A 78 0.57 -15.04 8.65
C GLU A 78 0.45 -15.87 7.35
N GLY A 79 -0.57 -15.59 6.54
CA GLY A 79 -0.72 -16.22 5.22
C GLY A 79 0.49 -16.01 4.31
N ALA A 80 1.03 -14.79 4.26
CA ALA A 80 2.23 -14.47 3.49
C ALA A 80 3.46 -15.21 4.02
N VAL A 81 3.67 -15.24 5.35
CA VAL A 81 4.78 -15.96 5.98
C VAL A 81 4.70 -17.47 5.69
N ASN A 82 3.50 -18.05 5.75
CA ASN A 82 3.30 -19.48 5.47
C ASN A 82 3.67 -19.82 4.02
N VAL A 83 3.26 -19.00 3.06
CA VAL A 83 3.67 -19.17 1.64
C VAL A 83 5.17 -19.08 1.48
N LEU A 84 5.81 -18.07 2.08
CA LEU A 84 7.26 -17.86 1.98
C LEU A 84 8.08 -18.99 2.61
N ARG A 85 7.54 -19.66 3.63
CA ARG A 85 8.14 -20.85 4.24
C ARG A 85 7.96 -22.13 3.41
N GLY A 86 7.30 -22.06 2.25
CA GLY A 86 6.99 -23.22 1.42
C GLY A 86 5.73 -23.97 1.85
N GLY A 87 4.95 -23.43 2.79
CA GLY A 87 3.63 -23.93 3.13
C GLY A 87 2.65 -23.64 1.99
N ARG A 88 1.80 -24.62 1.65
CA ARG A 88 0.63 -24.35 0.79
C ARG A 88 -0.43 -23.62 1.64
N VAL A 89 -1.02 -22.56 1.11
CA VAL A 89 -2.25 -21.97 1.68
C VAL A 89 -3.33 -23.04 1.56
N LEU A 90 -3.85 -23.50 2.70
CA LEU A 90 -4.97 -24.45 2.78
C LEU A 90 -6.30 -23.74 2.54
#